data_AF-A0A0F4TVT7-F1
#
_entry.id   AF-A0A0F4TVT7-F1
#
_cell.length_a   1.000
_cell.length_b   1.000
_cell.length_c   1.000
_cell.angle_alpha   90.00
_cell.angle_beta   90.00
_cell.angle_gamma   90.00
#
_symmetry.space_group_name_H-M   'P 1'
#
loop_
_entity.id
_entity.type
_entity.pdbx_description
1 polymer ?
#
loop_
_entity_poly.entity_id
_entity_poly.type
_entity_poly.pdbx_seq_one_letter_code
_entity_poly.pdbx_strand_id
1 'polypeptide(L)'
;MWLSTGLISAAQTKASEADQDFYRWIDSEQGRNASLAQLRQQCDKVLDADRHLSCSVTVFARLLEAKAANQIPEYYLAIKARHARAIAASADLKPLFSTFGSKSLAVLAATGDFTVNGSTRYEVLPLYPYADDFYNAEQVLPFIEVGAANGVSARFVLDTGAPQTRVNIDTAKQLGIRLLPDAFYRYSTFYGEKGLAARLGVLGSLKVGTREFRNVLVFVSDRDNLLGLDLISKLGRLKITSRTLELNPPPATRCDAPIAISRLDLNQRLVVAAQLDRRATQAIIDTGNVDYLTASSPGRQVSVVQALTPGGSNVYTGNNKRFQRFDGVLALQGNTMAVTYKYYPGFTIPPSLIGGQYVPSILLGWHAFKDFELNLDLDSGRSCLNKI
;
A
#
# COMPACT_ATOMS: atom_id res chain seq x y z
N MET A 1 3.01 35.64 -68.19
CA MET A 1 3.40 35.79 -66.77
C MET A 1 2.08 35.80 -65.99
N TRP A 2 1.70 34.83 -65.15
CA TRP A 2 2.42 33.88 -64.31
C TRP A 2 1.75 32.49 -64.29
N LEU A 3 2.56 31.47 -64.01
CA LEU A 3 2.16 30.11 -63.64
C LEU A 3 1.85 30.03 -62.13
N SER A 4 0.89 29.21 -61.73
CA SER A 4 0.77 28.63 -60.38
C SER A 4 0.18 27.22 -60.55
N THR A 5 0.93 26.12 -60.38
CA THR A 5 1.23 25.40 -59.12
C THR A 5 0.04 25.48 -58.16
N GLY A 6 -0.79 24.46 -57.96
CA GLY A 6 -0.47 23.08 -57.61
C GLY A 6 -1.10 22.80 -56.24
N LEU A 7 -1.63 21.59 -56.01
CA LEU A 7 -1.53 20.84 -54.74
C LEU A 7 -2.43 19.60 -54.82
N ILE A 8 -1.79 18.47 -55.08
CA ILE A 8 -2.28 17.13 -54.83
C ILE A 8 -2.51 17.03 -53.32
N SER A 9 -3.73 16.67 -52.92
CA SER A 9 -4.07 16.37 -51.53
C SER A 9 -3.27 15.12 -51.11
N ALA A 10 -2.23 15.34 -50.30
CA ALA A 10 -1.53 14.26 -49.64
C ALA A 10 -2.45 13.65 -48.58
N ALA A 11 -2.73 12.36 -48.72
CA ALA A 11 -3.39 11.56 -47.71
C ALA A 11 -2.72 11.79 -46.35
N GLN A 12 -3.53 12.15 -45.35
CA GLN A 12 -3.11 12.11 -43.96
C GLN A 12 -2.72 10.68 -43.61
N THR A 13 -1.42 10.39 -43.66
CA THR A 13 -0.84 9.24 -42.98
C THR A 13 -1.13 9.41 -41.50
N LYS A 14 -2.03 8.56 -40.97
CA LYS A 14 -2.15 8.32 -39.54
C LYS A 14 -0.75 8.04 -39.00
N ALA A 15 -0.24 8.91 -38.15
CA ALA A 15 0.91 8.60 -37.32
C ALA A 15 0.62 7.27 -36.60
N SER A 16 1.57 6.34 -36.64
CA SER A 16 1.39 5.01 -36.08
C SER A 16 0.99 5.09 -34.60
N GLU A 17 -0.08 4.40 -34.23
CA GLU A 17 -0.54 4.19 -32.83
C GLU A 17 0.48 3.40 -31.98
N ALA A 18 1.70 3.16 -32.47
CA ALA A 18 2.61 2.14 -32.00
C ALA A 18 3.53 2.54 -30.83
N ASP A 19 3.43 3.76 -30.31
CA ASP A 19 4.21 4.20 -29.14
C ASP A 19 3.34 5.00 -28.16
N GLN A 20 2.19 4.44 -27.76
CA GLN A 20 1.58 4.90 -26.51
C GLN A 20 2.51 4.53 -25.36
N ASP A 21 3.21 5.54 -24.83
CA ASP A 21 3.98 5.45 -23.60
C ASP A 21 3.14 4.75 -22.52
N PHE A 22 3.52 3.52 -22.15
CA PHE A 22 2.82 2.69 -21.18
C PHE A 22 2.51 3.45 -19.89
N TYR A 23 3.42 4.33 -19.47
CA TYR A 23 3.25 5.10 -18.24
C TYR A 23 2.25 6.25 -18.38
N ARG A 24 2.13 6.86 -19.56
CA ARG A 24 1.01 7.80 -19.82
C ARG A 24 -0.32 7.07 -19.91
N TRP A 25 -0.32 5.88 -20.52
CA TRP A 25 -1.53 5.09 -20.66
C TRP A 25 -2.03 4.55 -19.31
N ILE A 26 -1.15 4.03 -18.44
CA ILE A 26 -1.56 3.48 -17.14
C ILE A 26 -2.15 4.55 -16.20
N ASP A 27 -1.73 5.81 -16.34
CA ASP A 27 -2.27 6.95 -15.59
C ASP A 27 -3.62 7.46 -16.13
N SER A 28 -3.98 7.08 -17.36
CA SER A 28 -5.30 7.40 -17.94
C SER A 28 -6.43 6.67 -17.20
N GLU A 29 -7.68 7.11 -17.40
CA GLU A 29 -8.84 6.40 -16.86
C GLU A 29 -8.91 4.95 -17.36
N GLN A 30 -8.62 4.71 -18.64
CA GLN A 30 -8.59 3.38 -19.22
C GLN A 30 -7.52 2.50 -18.57
N GLY A 31 -6.31 3.03 -18.37
CA GLY A 31 -5.21 2.30 -17.74
C GLY A 31 -5.45 2.00 -16.26
N ARG A 32 -6.03 2.96 -15.52
CA ARG A 32 -6.39 2.78 -14.11
C ARG A 32 -7.45 1.70 -13.89
N ASN A 33 -8.35 1.52 -14.85
CA ASN A 33 -9.42 0.51 -14.81
C ASN A 33 -9.09 -0.76 -15.61
N ALA A 34 -7.86 -0.89 -16.12
CA ALA A 34 -7.47 -2.02 -16.96
C ALA A 34 -7.40 -3.34 -16.16
N SER A 35 -7.93 -4.40 -16.76
CA SER A 35 -7.71 -5.77 -16.29
C SER A 35 -6.23 -6.15 -16.39
N LEU A 36 -5.83 -7.17 -15.62
CA LEU A 36 -4.47 -7.74 -15.69
C LEU A 36 -4.09 -8.18 -17.12
N ALA A 37 -5.05 -8.72 -17.87
CA ALA A 37 -4.83 -9.12 -19.26
C ALA A 37 -4.53 -7.91 -20.17
N GLN A 38 -5.29 -6.81 -20.00
CA GLN A 38 -5.05 -5.57 -20.75
C GLN A 38 -3.71 -4.94 -20.38
N LEU A 39 -3.35 -4.92 -19.08
CA LEU A 39 -2.05 -4.42 -18.62
C LEU A 39 -0.89 -5.19 -19.25
N ARG A 40 -0.97 -6.53 -19.28
CA ARG A 40 0.01 -7.40 -19.95
C ARG A 40 0.11 -7.07 -21.43
N GLN A 41 -1.02 -7.07 -22.13
CA GLN A 41 -1.08 -6.80 -23.57
C GLN A 41 -0.49 -5.43 -23.93
N GLN A 42 -0.72 -4.39 -23.12
CA GLN A 42 -0.16 -3.07 -23.38
C GLN A 42 1.35 -3.03 -23.11
N CYS A 43 1.83 -3.71 -22.07
CA CYS A 43 3.27 -3.83 -21.81
C CYS A 43 3.99 -4.63 -22.92
N ASP A 44 3.36 -5.67 -23.46
CA ASP A 44 3.93 -6.49 -24.55
C ASP A 44 4.15 -5.71 -25.85
N LYS A 45 3.43 -4.60 -26.06
CA LYS A 45 3.64 -3.69 -27.21
C LYS A 45 4.89 -2.83 -27.07
N VAL A 46 5.47 -2.72 -25.88
CA VAL A 46 6.67 -1.92 -25.64
C VAL A 46 7.88 -2.62 -26.26
N LEU A 47 8.44 -2.02 -27.32
CA LEU A 47 9.53 -2.61 -28.09
C LEU A 47 10.90 -2.45 -27.42
N ASP A 48 11.13 -1.30 -26.79
CA ASP A 48 12.37 -1.02 -26.06
C ASP A 48 12.53 -1.96 -24.86
N ALA A 49 13.68 -2.62 -24.75
CA ALA A 49 13.89 -3.69 -23.78
C ALA A 49 13.86 -3.19 -22.33
N ASP A 50 14.47 -2.03 -22.05
CA ASP A 50 14.54 -1.46 -20.70
C ASP A 50 13.16 -0.95 -20.25
N ARG A 51 12.44 -0.26 -21.14
CA ARG A 51 11.05 0.16 -20.89
C ARG A 51 10.12 -1.04 -20.75
N HIS A 52 10.31 -2.10 -21.54
CA HIS A 52 9.54 -3.33 -21.39
C HIS A 52 9.79 -3.98 -20.04
N LEU A 53 11.04 -4.10 -19.60
CA LEU A 53 11.35 -4.64 -18.26
C LEU A 53 10.69 -3.79 -17.17
N SER A 54 10.75 -2.47 -17.31
CA SER A 54 10.12 -1.53 -16.38
C SER A 54 8.59 -1.72 -16.30
N CYS A 55 7.87 -1.74 -17.43
CA CYS A 55 6.43 -2.00 -17.42
C CYS A 55 6.12 -3.43 -16.91
N SER A 56 7.02 -4.39 -17.15
CA SER A 56 6.81 -5.77 -16.69
C SER A 56 6.84 -5.89 -15.18
N VAL A 57 7.73 -5.14 -14.51
CA VAL A 57 7.74 -5.03 -13.05
C VAL A 57 6.44 -4.39 -12.53
N THR A 58 5.92 -3.39 -13.25
CA THR A 58 4.62 -2.77 -12.92
C THR A 58 3.46 -3.77 -13.04
N VAL A 59 3.41 -4.56 -14.10
CA VAL A 59 2.40 -5.62 -14.27
C VAL A 59 2.56 -6.68 -13.17
N PHE A 60 3.78 -7.05 -12.83
CA PHE A 60 4.06 -7.99 -11.74
C PHE A 60 3.54 -7.46 -10.39
N ALA A 61 3.74 -6.18 -10.09
CA ALA A 61 3.15 -5.51 -8.92
C ALA A 61 1.62 -5.64 -8.90
N ARG A 62 0.98 -5.43 -10.05
CA ARG A 62 -0.49 -5.54 -10.20
C ARG A 62 -0.99 -6.96 -9.99
N LEU A 63 -0.23 -7.99 -10.38
CA LEU A 63 -0.58 -9.38 -10.07
C LEU A 63 -0.60 -9.66 -8.56
N LEU A 64 0.38 -9.11 -7.83
CA LEU A 64 0.44 -9.23 -6.36
C LEU A 64 -0.70 -8.45 -5.69
N GLU A 65 -0.99 -7.23 -6.15
CA GLU A 65 -2.12 -6.40 -5.69
C GLU A 65 -3.47 -7.08 -5.95
N ALA A 66 -3.65 -7.69 -7.12
CA ALA A 66 -4.86 -8.41 -7.51
C ALA A 66 -4.98 -9.80 -6.87
N LYS A 67 -3.96 -10.26 -6.14
CA LYS A 67 -3.87 -11.62 -5.57
C LYS A 67 -4.01 -12.73 -6.60
N ALA A 68 -3.60 -12.48 -7.84
CA ALA A 68 -3.64 -13.45 -8.94
C ALA A 68 -2.48 -14.45 -8.85
N ALA A 69 -2.43 -15.21 -7.75
CA ALA A 69 -1.35 -16.14 -7.41
C ALA A 69 -1.07 -17.15 -8.51
N ASN A 70 -2.12 -17.66 -9.15
CA ASN A 70 -2.07 -18.63 -10.25
C ASN A 70 -1.52 -18.06 -11.57
N GLN A 71 -1.59 -16.75 -11.76
CA GLN A 71 -1.06 -16.07 -12.94
C GLN A 71 0.39 -15.61 -12.78
N ILE A 72 0.95 -15.69 -11.57
CA ILE A 72 2.35 -15.33 -11.28
C ILE A 72 3.34 -16.22 -12.05
N PRO A 73 3.21 -17.56 -12.09
CA PRO A 73 4.29 -18.41 -12.57
C PRO A 73 4.66 -18.19 -14.04
N GLU A 74 3.66 -18.19 -14.92
CA GLU A 74 3.84 -17.97 -16.35
C GLU A 74 4.50 -16.61 -16.61
N TYR A 75 3.93 -15.55 -16.03
CA TYR A 75 4.42 -14.19 -16.22
C TYR A 75 5.84 -14.00 -15.68
N TYR A 76 6.08 -14.47 -14.45
CA TYR A 76 7.38 -14.38 -13.80
C TYR A 76 8.49 -15.09 -14.59
N LEU A 77 8.21 -16.31 -15.10
CA LEU A 77 9.17 -17.08 -15.89
C LEU A 77 9.45 -16.42 -17.24
N ALA A 78 8.42 -15.91 -17.92
CA ALA A 78 8.55 -15.22 -19.21
C ALA A 78 9.45 -13.98 -19.08
N ILE A 79 9.20 -13.14 -18.07
CA ILE A 79 10.01 -11.93 -17.83
C ILE A 79 11.44 -12.28 -17.41
N LYS A 80 11.61 -13.28 -16.54
CA LYS A 80 12.93 -13.77 -16.11
C LYS A 80 13.76 -14.27 -17.28
N ALA A 81 13.15 -14.99 -18.23
CA ALA A 81 13.84 -15.50 -19.41
C ALA A 81 14.19 -14.36 -20.39
N ARG A 82 13.22 -13.49 -20.72
CA ARG A 82 13.39 -12.40 -21.68
C ARG A 82 14.45 -11.39 -21.24
N HIS A 83 14.50 -11.08 -19.95
CA HIS A 83 15.35 -10.01 -19.39
C HIS A 83 16.49 -10.53 -18.50
N ALA A 84 16.91 -11.79 -18.69
CA ALA A 84 17.84 -12.49 -17.79
C ALA A 84 19.12 -11.68 -17.47
N ARG A 85 19.73 -11.04 -18.48
CA ARG A 85 20.96 -10.24 -18.30
C ARG A 85 20.71 -8.99 -17.45
N ALA A 86 19.68 -8.21 -17.78
CA ALA A 86 19.33 -6.99 -17.05
C ALA A 86 18.93 -7.29 -15.60
N ILE A 87 18.15 -8.35 -15.39
CA ILE A 87 17.76 -8.83 -14.06
C ILE A 87 19.00 -9.25 -13.25
N ALA A 88 19.92 -10.01 -13.84
CA ALA A 88 21.11 -10.48 -13.14
C ALA A 88 22.07 -9.33 -12.75
N ALA A 89 22.08 -8.25 -13.53
CA ALA A 89 22.90 -7.06 -13.28
C ALA A 89 22.29 -6.09 -12.25
N SER A 90 20.99 -6.17 -11.97
CA SER A 90 20.30 -5.26 -11.05
C SER A 90 20.26 -5.83 -9.63
N ALA A 91 20.71 -5.03 -8.66
CA ALA A 91 20.69 -5.38 -7.23
C ALA A 91 19.26 -5.54 -6.67
N ASP A 92 18.28 -4.85 -7.26
CA ASP A 92 16.88 -4.87 -6.81
C ASP A 92 16.06 -5.95 -7.54
N LEU A 93 16.28 -6.12 -8.85
CA LEU A 93 15.52 -7.09 -9.64
C LEU A 93 16.01 -8.52 -9.42
N LYS A 94 17.31 -8.73 -9.15
CA LYS A 94 17.84 -10.07 -8.93
C LYS A 94 17.15 -10.78 -7.75
N PRO A 95 17.01 -10.16 -6.55
CA PRO A 95 16.23 -10.74 -5.46
C PRO A 95 14.76 -10.97 -5.81
N LEU A 96 14.13 -10.02 -6.51
CA LEU A 96 12.73 -10.15 -6.92
C LEU A 96 12.51 -11.37 -7.82
N PHE A 97 13.32 -11.53 -8.86
CA PHE A 97 13.29 -12.64 -9.82
C PHE A 97 14.09 -13.89 -9.38
N SER A 98 14.51 -13.93 -8.12
CA SER A 98 14.93 -15.15 -7.42
C SER A 98 13.98 -15.55 -6.30
N THR A 99 12.88 -14.82 -6.09
CA THR A 99 11.96 -15.07 -4.98
C THR A 99 11.36 -16.47 -5.08
N PHE A 100 10.88 -16.87 -6.26
CA PHE A 100 10.21 -18.17 -6.44
C PHE A 100 11.13 -19.21 -7.10
N GLY A 101 11.31 -20.35 -6.43
CA GLY A 101 11.82 -21.58 -7.04
C GLY A 101 10.73 -22.42 -7.71
N SER A 102 11.13 -23.51 -8.38
CA SER A 102 10.25 -24.32 -9.23
C SER A 102 9.12 -24.99 -8.44
N LYS A 103 9.36 -25.37 -7.17
CA LYS A 103 8.33 -26.02 -6.36
C LYS A 103 7.23 -25.03 -5.98
N SER A 104 7.58 -23.81 -5.60
CA SER A 104 6.61 -22.75 -5.28
C SER A 104 5.85 -22.30 -6.52
N LEU A 105 6.52 -22.19 -7.66
CA LEU A 105 5.85 -21.88 -8.93
C LEU A 105 4.80 -22.94 -9.29
N ALA A 106 5.09 -24.22 -9.08
CA ALA A 106 4.11 -25.29 -9.29
C ALA A 106 2.93 -25.21 -8.32
N VAL A 107 3.16 -24.89 -7.04
CA VAL A 107 2.06 -24.68 -6.07
C VAL A 107 1.20 -23.49 -6.46
N LEU A 108 1.81 -22.38 -6.85
CA LEU A 108 1.11 -21.19 -7.32
C LEU A 108 0.26 -21.49 -8.56
N ALA A 109 0.83 -22.18 -9.56
CA ALA A 109 0.10 -22.55 -10.79
C ALA A 109 -1.10 -23.45 -10.51
N ALA A 110 -1.02 -24.32 -9.50
CA ALA A 110 -2.11 -25.18 -9.06
C ALA A 110 -3.10 -24.49 -8.10
N THR A 111 -2.83 -23.24 -7.69
CA THR A 111 -3.74 -22.46 -6.86
C THR A 111 -4.93 -22.01 -7.71
N GLY A 112 -6.14 -22.02 -7.16
CA GLY A 112 -7.32 -21.50 -7.86
C GLY A 112 -7.30 -19.98 -7.96
N ASP A 113 -8.27 -19.41 -8.67
CA ASP A 113 -8.43 -17.96 -8.74
C ASP A 113 -8.70 -17.37 -7.35
N PHE A 114 -8.10 -16.22 -7.08
CA PHE A 114 -8.47 -15.42 -5.92
C PHE A 114 -9.90 -14.91 -6.10
N THR A 115 -10.74 -15.12 -5.09
CA THR A 115 -12.14 -14.69 -5.11
C THR A 115 -12.51 -14.02 -3.80
N VAL A 116 -13.44 -13.07 -3.90
CA VAL A 116 -14.08 -12.43 -2.75
C VAL A 116 -15.57 -12.71 -2.84
N ASN A 117 -16.09 -13.46 -1.87
CA ASN A 117 -17.49 -13.80 -1.78
C ASN A 117 -18.09 -13.21 -0.50
N GLY A 118 -19.42 -13.22 -0.41
CA GLY A 118 -20.14 -12.81 0.79
C GLY A 118 -21.05 -11.60 0.59
N SER A 119 -21.67 -11.20 1.68
CA SER A 119 -22.69 -10.14 1.69
C SER A 119 -22.07 -8.76 1.45
N THR A 120 -22.79 -7.91 0.72
CA THR A 120 -22.50 -6.47 0.60
C THR A 120 -23.40 -5.63 1.52
N ARG A 121 -24.06 -6.27 2.48
CA ARG A 121 -24.85 -5.57 3.50
C ARG A 121 -23.93 -4.80 4.44
N TYR A 122 -24.49 -3.74 5.01
CA TYR A 122 -23.86 -2.97 6.07
C TYR A 122 -23.61 -3.86 7.30
N GLU A 123 -22.39 -3.80 7.82
CA GLU A 123 -21.93 -4.57 8.97
C GLU A 123 -20.93 -3.73 9.77
N VAL A 124 -20.97 -3.85 11.10
CA VAL A 124 -20.05 -3.13 11.99
C VAL A 124 -19.21 -4.14 12.76
N LEU A 125 -17.90 -4.09 12.57
CA LEU A 125 -16.93 -4.91 13.27
C LEU A 125 -16.26 -4.09 14.39
N PRO A 126 -16.12 -4.65 15.59
CA PRO A 126 -15.37 -3.99 16.66
C PRO A 126 -13.87 -3.97 16.34
N LEU A 127 -13.19 -2.91 16.77
CA LEU A 127 -11.74 -2.86 16.84
C LEU A 127 -11.28 -3.21 18.25
N TYR A 128 -10.38 -4.18 18.34
CA TYR A 128 -9.77 -4.60 19.60
C TYR A 128 -8.44 -3.87 19.80
N PRO A 129 -8.07 -3.51 21.03
CA PRO A 129 -6.81 -2.80 21.30
C PRO A 129 -5.56 -3.70 21.24
N TYR A 130 -5.74 -5.02 21.31
CA TYR A 130 -4.68 -6.00 21.45
C TYR A 130 -4.91 -7.27 20.61
N ALA A 131 -3.83 -8.04 20.40
CA ALA A 131 -3.82 -9.27 19.62
C ALA A 131 -4.63 -10.42 20.26
N ASP A 132 -4.86 -10.37 21.57
CA ASP A 132 -5.73 -11.28 22.31
C ASP A 132 -6.23 -10.58 23.59
N ASP A 133 -7.15 -11.21 24.32
CA ASP A 133 -7.75 -10.64 25.54
C ASP A 133 -6.88 -10.76 26.79
N PHE A 134 -5.75 -11.48 26.70
CA PHE A 134 -4.87 -11.80 27.82
C PHE A 134 -3.55 -11.01 27.79
N TYR A 135 -3.28 -10.29 26.69
CA TYR A 135 -2.07 -9.53 26.46
C TYR A 135 -2.32 -8.02 26.43
N ASN A 136 -1.79 -7.30 27.42
CA ASN A 136 -1.76 -5.85 27.43
C ASN A 136 -0.40 -5.35 26.94
N ALA A 137 -0.37 -4.68 25.78
CA ALA A 137 0.82 -4.02 25.26
C ALA A 137 0.87 -2.54 25.68
N GLU A 138 2.07 -1.97 25.78
CA GLU A 138 2.27 -0.52 25.96
C GLU A 138 1.77 0.30 24.75
N GLN A 139 1.68 -0.34 23.57
CA GLN A 139 1.20 0.27 22.33
C GLN A 139 -0.11 -0.37 21.90
N VAL A 140 -1.11 0.45 21.64
CA VAL A 140 -2.45 0.03 21.21
C VAL A 140 -2.56 0.19 19.69
N LEU A 141 -2.99 -0.87 19.01
CA LEU A 141 -3.21 -0.90 17.56
C LEU A 141 -4.63 -1.38 17.25
N PRO A 142 -5.19 -1.10 16.07
CA PRO A 142 -6.54 -1.49 15.72
C PRO A 142 -6.57 -2.95 15.25
N PHE A 143 -6.93 -3.88 16.12
CA PHE A 143 -7.07 -5.28 15.74
C PHE A 143 -8.49 -5.60 15.28
N ILE A 144 -8.61 -6.40 14.22
CA ILE A 144 -9.86 -7.03 13.80
C ILE A 144 -9.74 -8.55 13.94
N GLU A 145 -10.84 -9.19 14.27
CA GLU A 145 -10.92 -10.65 14.22
C GLU A 145 -11.07 -11.11 12.77
N VAL A 146 -10.28 -12.10 12.39
CA VAL A 146 -10.37 -12.79 11.11
C VAL A 146 -10.55 -14.28 11.34
N GLY A 147 -11.40 -14.91 10.56
CA GLY A 147 -11.67 -16.35 10.62
C GLY A 147 -11.06 -17.12 9.45
N ALA A 148 -10.83 -18.41 9.62
CA ALA A 148 -10.53 -19.34 8.53
C ALA A 148 -11.65 -20.39 8.39
N ALA A 149 -11.66 -21.08 7.24
CA ALA A 149 -12.66 -22.13 6.97
C ALA A 149 -12.60 -23.32 7.93
N ASN A 150 -11.47 -23.53 8.61
CA ASN A 150 -11.29 -24.58 9.62
C ASN A 150 -11.84 -24.20 11.01
N GLY A 151 -12.51 -23.05 11.15
CA GLY A 151 -13.10 -22.58 12.40
C GLY A 151 -12.13 -21.86 13.33
N VAL A 152 -10.85 -21.75 12.97
CA VAL A 152 -9.87 -20.95 13.72
C VAL A 152 -10.12 -19.47 13.45
N SER A 153 -10.05 -18.65 14.50
CA SER A 153 -9.96 -17.20 14.40
C SER A 153 -8.65 -16.68 15.00
N ALA A 154 -8.22 -15.52 14.51
CA ALA A 154 -7.07 -14.80 15.02
C ALA A 154 -7.29 -13.30 14.85
N ARG A 155 -6.59 -12.48 15.64
CA ARG A 155 -6.64 -11.03 15.47
C ARG A 155 -5.49 -10.53 14.60
N PHE A 156 -5.82 -9.61 13.71
CA PHE A 156 -4.90 -8.97 12.77
C PHE A 156 -4.95 -7.47 12.98
N VAL A 157 -3.79 -6.81 13.02
CA VAL A 157 -3.75 -5.34 12.93
C VAL A 157 -4.36 -4.93 11.59
N LEU A 158 -5.38 -4.09 11.63
CA LEU A 158 -5.91 -3.41 10.45
C LEU A 158 -4.88 -2.37 10.03
N ASP A 159 -4.08 -2.66 9.01
CA ASP A 159 -2.90 -1.88 8.64
C ASP A 159 -2.99 -1.35 7.21
N THR A 160 -3.45 -0.12 7.06
CA THR A 160 -3.52 0.57 5.76
C THR A 160 -2.16 1.01 5.23
N GLY A 161 -1.12 1.02 6.07
CA GLY A 161 0.25 1.37 5.69
C GLY A 161 1.03 0.19 5.11
N ALA A 162 0.63 -1.04 5.45
CA ALA A 162 1.20 -2.26 4.91
C ALA A 162 0.66 -2.55 3.49
N PRO A 163 1.52 -2.62 2.46
CA PRO A 163 1.08 -2.96 1.10
C PRO A 163 0.58 -4.40 0.96
N GLN A 164 1.00 -5.29 1.85
CA GLN A 164 0.76 -6.74 1.79
C GLN A 164 0.41 -7.29 3.17
N THR A 165 -0.52 -8.25 3.19
CA THR A 165 -0.94 -8.98 4.39
C THR A 165 0.16 -9.94 4.86
N ARG A 166 0.40 -9.93 6.17
CA ARG A 166 1.42 -10.75 6.81
C ARG A 166 0.83 -11.51 8.00
N VAL A 167 1.20 -12.77 8.12
CA VAL A 167 0.74 -13.69 9.15
C VAL A 167 1.96 -14.16 9.95
N ASN A 168 1.84 -14.21 11.27
CA ASN A 168 2.90 -14.75 12.10
C ASN A 168 2.99 -16.28 11.92
N ILE A 169 4.14 -16.87 12.26
CA ILE A 169 4.39 -18.31 12.03
C ILE A 169 3.36 -19.22 12.71
N ASP A 170 2.94 -18.90 13.93
CA ASP A 170 2.05 -19.78 14.70
C ASP A 170 0.60 -19.68 14.23
N THR A 171 0.12 -18.47 13.95
CA THR A 171 -1.17 -18.21 13.30
C THR A 171 -1.19 -18.88 11.92
N ALA A 172 -0.09 -18.84 11.16
CA ALA A 172 -0.03 -19.49 9.86
C ALA A 172 -0.23 -21.01 9.95
N LYS A 173 0.30 -21.67 10.99
CA LYS A 173 0.04 -23.09 11.25
C LYS A 173 -1.42 -23.33 11.62
N GLN A 174 -1.98 -22.50 12.52
CA GLN A 174 -3.36 -22.64 13.00
C GLN A 174 -4.39 -22.42 11.87
N LEU A 175 -4.17 -21.43 11.01
CA LEU A 175 -5.02 -21.14 9.84
C LEU A 175 -4.82 -22.15 8.69
N GLY A 176 -3.87 -23.08 8.79
CA GLY A 176 -3.61 -24.07 7.77
C GLY A 176 -2.99 -23.49 6.49
N ILE A 177 -2.15 -22.47 6.61
CA ILE A 177 -1.47 -21.85 5.46
C ILE A 177 -0.49 -22.84 4.83
N ARG A 178 -0.65 -23.09 3.54
CA ARG A 178 0.30 -23.88 2.76
C ARG A 178 1.50 -23.01 2.41
N LEU A 179 2.59 -23.18 3.15
CA LEU A 179 3.85 -22.48 2.85
C LEU A 179 4.39 -22.87 1.48
N LEU A 180 4.87 -21.88 0.75
CA LEU A 180 5.63 -22.05 -0.47
C LEU A 180 7.06 -22.50 -0.09
N PRO A 181 7.52 -23.68 -0.55
CA PRO A 181 8.71 -24.34 -0.01
C PRO A 181 10.02 -23.61 -0.34
N ASP A 182 10.09 -22.97 -1.50
CA ASP A 182 11.26 -22.27 -2.04
C ASP A 182 10.91 -20.84 -2.48
N ALA A 183 9.97 -20.20 -1.76
CA ALA A 183 9.62 -18.79 -1.94
C ALA A 183 10.09 -17.94 -0.75
N PHE A 184 11.33 -17.47 -0.81
CA PHE A 184 11.95 -16.68 0.26
C PHE A 184 11.90 -15.20 -0.07
N TYR A 185 11.49 -14.40 0.90
CA TYR A 185 11.45 -12.95 0.77
C TYR A 185 12.18 -12.31 1.94
N ARG A 186 12.85 -11.18 1.66
CA ARG A 186 13.42 -10.34 2.70
C ARG A 186 12.74 -8.99 2.62
N TYR A 187 12.16 -8.56 3.74
CA TYR A 187 11.48 -7.27 3.83
C TYR A 187 12.17 -6.36 4.82
N SER A 188 11.88 -5.08 4.70
CA SER A 188 12.29 -4.07 5.68
C SER A 188 11.02 -3.45 6.27
N THR A 189 11.04 -3.13 7.56
CA THR A 189 9.93 -2.45 8.23
C THR A 189 10.15 -0.95 8.22
N PHE A 190 9.05 -0.23 8.46
CA PHE A 190 9.11 1.20 8.77
C PHE A 190 10.09 1.49 9.90
N TYR A 191 10.16 0.62 10.92
CA TYR A 191 10.97 0.83 12.11
C TYR A 191 12.48 0.58 11.93
N GLY A 192 12.97 0.63 10.69
CA GLY A 192 14.40 0.55 10.35
C GLY A 192 14.98 -0.86 10.36
N GLU A 193 14.17 -1.88 10.63
CA GLU A 193 14.61 -3.28 10.57
C GLU A 193 14.76 -3.68 9.11
N LYS A 194 15.91 -4.25 8.75
CA LYS A 194 16.24 -4.60 7.36
C LYS A 194 16.48 -6.10 7.23
N GLY A 195 16.09 -6.64 6.09
CA GLY A 195 16.39 -8.02 5.73
C GLY A 195 15.68 -9.06 6.60
N LEU A 196 14.51 -8.73 7.15
CA LEU A 196 13.68 -9.65 7.92
C LEU A 196 13.22 -10.80 7.02
N ALA A 197 13.34 -12.02 7.52
CA ALA A 197 12.97 -13.21 6.75
C ALA A 197 11.45 -13.36 6.73
N ALA A 198 10.91 -13.53 5.53
CA ALA A 198 9.54 -13.95 5.30
C ALA A 198 9.51 -15.10 4.29
N ARG A 199 8.47 -15.91 4.38
CA ARG A 199 8.10 -16.89 3.37
C ARG A 199 6.77 -16.49 2.78
N LEU A 200 6.48 -16.90 1.56
CA LEU A 200 5.13 -16.80 1.04
C LEU A 200 4.33 -18.06 1.37
N GLY A 201 3.02 -17.91 1.47
CA GLY A 201 2.09 -19.01 1.66
C GLY A 201 0.73 -18.71 1.05
N VAL A 202 -0.02 -19.78 0.76
CA VAL A 202 -1.39 -19.69 0.27
C VAL A 202 -2.34 -20.12 1.38
N LEU A 203 -3.23 -19.22 1.77
CA LEU A 203 -4.34 -19.49 2.67
C LEU A 203 -5.59 -19.81 1.86
N GLY A 204 -6.21 -20.96 2.11
CA GLY A 204 -7.39 -21.41 1.36
C GLY A 204 -8.59 -20.49 1.53
N SER A 205 -8.83 -20.00 2.74
CA SER A 205 -9.95 -19.11 3.07
C SER A 205 -9.61 -18.20 4.25
N LEU A 206 -9.93 -16.91 4.11
CA LEU A 206 -9.86 -15.89 5.16
C LEU A 206 -11.18 -15.13 5.20
N LYS A 207 -11.80 -15.00 6.36
CA LYS A 207 -13.06 -14.31 6.58
C LYS A 207 -12.85 -13.05 7.42
N VAL A 208 -13.46 -11.95 6.97
CA VAL A 208 -13.54 -10.69 7.71
C VAL A 208 -15.00 -10.27 7.69
N GLY A 209 -15.67 -10.35 8.85
CA GLY A 209 -17.12 -10.24 8.93
C GLY A 209 -17.80 -11.22 7.98
N THR A 210 -18.72 -10.72 7.16
CA THR A 210 -19.44 -11.49 6.15
C THR A 210 -18.69 -11.69 4.82
N ARG A 211 -17.47 -11.17 4.67
CA ARG A 211 -16.66 -11.32 3.45
C ARG A 211 -15.69 -12.49 3.58
N GLU A 212 -15.64 -13.36 2.57
CA GLU A 212 -14.70 -14.47 2.46
C GLU A 212 -13.77 -14.29 1.27
N PHE A 213 -12.47 -14.22 1.56
CA PHE A 213 -11.39 -14.30 0.59
C PHE A 213 -10.97 -15.75 0.41
N ARG A 214 -10.75 -16.19 -0.83
CA ARG A 214 -10.21 -17.53 -1.11
C ARG A 214 -8.92 -17.45 -1.92
N ASN A 215 -8.07 -18.47 -1.75
CA ASN A 215 -6.78 -18.60 -2.45
C ASN A 215 -5.87 -17.39 -2.22
N VAL A 216 -5.69 -17.03 -0.95
CA VAL A 216 -5.04 -15.78 -0.54
C VAL A 216 -3.54 -15.98 -0.41
N LEU A 217 -2.77 -15.30 -1.26
CA LEU A 217 -1.31 -15.22 -1.11
C LEU A 217 -0.94 -14.24 0.01
N VAL A 218 -0.19 -14.71 1.01
CA VAL A 218 0.25 -13.92 2.17
C VAL A 218 1.73 -14.11 2.47
N PHE A 219 2.31 -13.16 3.20
CA PHE A 219 3.63 -13.31 3.79
C PHE A 219 3.52 -13.98 5.15
N VAL A 220 4.47 -14.85 5.48
CA VAL A 220 4.59 -15.51 6.77
C VAL A 220 5.95 -15.17 7.38
N SER A 221 5.96 -14.58 8.58
CA SER A 221 7.19 -14.19 9.28
C SER A 221 7.10 -14.33 10.80
N ASP A 222 8.16 -13.96 11.49
CA ASP A 222 8.28 -13.92 12.96
C ASP A 222 7.63 -12.68 13.62
N ARG A 223 6.76 -11.97 12.91
CA ARG A 223 6.15 -10.70 13.35
C ARG A 223 4.65 -10.81 13.40
N ASP A 224 4.02 -9.91 14.14
CA ASP A 224 2.58 -9.86 14.34
C ASP A 224 1.78 -9.90 13.04
N ASN A 225 0.59 -10.48 13.17
CA ASN A 225 -0.43 -10.55 12.13
C ASN A 225 -0.88 -9.13 11.77
N LEU A 226 -0.86 -8.80 10.48
CA LEU A 226 -1.44 -7.58 9.95
C LEU A 226 -2.23 -7.90 8.68
N LEU A 227 -3.38 -7.25 8.56
CA LEU A 227 -4.19 -7.24 7.35
C LEU A 227 -3.77 -6.00 6.57
N GLY A 228 -3.12 -6.22 5.43
CA GLY A 228 -2.59 -5.13 4.61
C GLY A 228 -3.63 -4.55 3.66
N LEU A 229 -3.23 -3.47 2.98
CA LEU A 229 -4.04 -2.76 2.00
C LEU A 229 -4.46 -3.66 0.82
N ASP A 230 -3.69 -4.71 0.54
CA ASP A 230 -3.97 -5.73 -0.46
C ASP A 230 -5.28 -6.50 -0.24
N LEU A 231 -5.69 -6.67 1.02
CA LEU A 231 -6.98 -7.29 1.37
C LEU A 231 -7.99 -6.26 1.87
N ILE A 232 -7.56 -5.22 2.60
CA ILE A 232 -8.44 -4.13 3.04
C ILE A 232 -9.16 -3.51 1.83
N SER A 233 -8.43 -3.22 0.74
CA SER A 233 -9.00 -2.65 -0.49
C SER A 233 -10.08 -3.50 -1.15
N LYS A 234 -10.20 -4.78 -0.77
CA LYS A 234 -11.10 -5.76 -1.38
C LYS A 234 -12.32 -6.07 -0.53
N LEU A 235 -12.46 -5.45 0.64
CA LEU A 235 -13.62 -5.63 1.52
C LEU A 235 -14.88 -4.93 0.99
N GLY A 236 -14.73 -3.98 0.05
CA GLY A 236 -15.79 -3.11 -0.46
C GLY A 236 -15.63 -1.69 0.08
N ARG A 237 -16.75 -0.96 0.23
CA ARG A 237 -16.72 0.34 0.92
C ARG A 237 -16.45 0.13 2.39
N LEU A 238 -15.63 0.98 3.00
CA LEU A 238 -15.27 0.90 4.41
C LEU A 238 -15.43 2.25 5.10
N LYS A 239 -15.75 2.21 6.39
CA LYS A 239 -15.55 3.34 7.30
C LYS A 239 -14.75 2.87 8.51
N ILE A 240 -13.61 3.50 8.77
CA ILE A 240 -12.73 3.20 9.89
C ILE A 240 -12.75 4.39 10.84
N THR A 241 -13.12 4.12 12.10
CA THR A 241 -13.11 5.07 13.21
C THR A 241 -12.12 4.61 14.28
N SER A 242 -11.95 5.36 15.37
CA SER A 242 -11.17 4.91 16.54
C SER A 242 -11.71 3.65 17.23
N ARG A 243 -12.92 3.19 16.90
CA ARG A 243 -13.60 2.08 17.60
C ARG A 243 -14.12 0.98 16.69
N THR A 244 -14.39 1.29 15.43
CA THR A 244 -15.13 0.40 14.53
C THR A 244 -14.50 0.36 13.15
N LEU A 245 -14.59 -0.82 12.52
CA LEU A 245 -14.51 -1.00 11.09
C LEU A 245 -15.92 -1.31 10.59
N GLU A 246 -16.50 -0.40 9.81
CA GLU A 246 -17.78 -0.61 9.16
C GLU A 246 -17.56 -1.11 7.73
N LEU A 247 -18.19 -2.23 7.37
CA LEU A 247 -18.19 -2.80 6.03
C LEU A 247 -19.45 -2.35 5.29
N ASN A 248 -19.28 -1.98 4.03
CA ASN A 248 -20.33 -1.51 3.12
C ASN A 248 -21.24 -0.41 3.73
N PRO A 249 -20.70 0.63 4.39
CA PRO A 249 -21.51 1.75 4.84
C PRO A 249 -22.18 2.45 3.65
N PRO A 250 -23.23 3.25 3.89
CA PRO A 250 -23.73 4.21 2.90
C PRO A 250 -22.58 5.10 2.38
N PRO A 251 -22.64 5.57 1.12
CA PRO A 251 -21.63 6.48 0.60
C PRO A 251 -21.44 7.70 1.49
N ALA A 252 -20.19 8.08 1.72
CA ALA A 252 -19.88 9.29 2.49
C ALA A 252 -20.48 10.53 1.80
N THR A 253 -21.18 11.35 2.58
CA THR A 253 -21.77 12.61 2.14
C THR A 253 -20.82 13.80 2.28
N ARG A 254 -19.73 13.63 3.04
CA ARG A 254 -18.70 14.65 3.31
C ARG A 254 -17.31 14.13 2.92
N CYS A 255 -16.50 15.03 2.39
CA CYS A 255 -15.09 14.78 2.07
C CYS A 255 -14.26 16.01 2.45
N ASP A 256 -13.61 15.98 3.61
CA ASP A 256 -12.74 17.08 4.04
C ASP A 256 -11.41 17.02 3.29
N ALA A 257 -10.81 15.83 3.21
CA ALA A 257 -9.57 15.61 2.46
C ALA A 257 -9.68 14.34 1.59
N PRO A 258 -9.68 14.47 0.24
CA PRO A 258 -9.72 13.33 -0.67
C PRO A 258 -8.49 12.45 -0.56
N ILE A 259 -8.70 11.13 -0.64
CA ILE A 259 -7.64 10.12 -0.60
C ILE A 259 -7.42 9.55 -1.99
N ALA A 260 -6.16 9.45 -2.37
CA ALA A 260 -5.72 8.74 -3.56
C ALA A 260 -5.00 7.45 -3.19
N ILE A 261 -5.06 6.45 -4.08
CA ILE A 261 -4.15 5.30 -4.04
C ILE A 261 -2.90 5.67 -4.82
N SER A 262 -1.77 5.79 -4.14
CA SER A 262 -0.46 5.90 -4.77
C SER A 262 0.10 4.50 -5.00
N ARG A 263 0.66 4.29 -6.20
CA ARG A 263 1.28 3.02 -6.61
C ARG A 263 2.69 3.34 -7.07
N LEU A 264 3.65 3.11 -6.18
CA LEU A 264 5.07 3.31 -6.44
C LEU A 264 5.76 1.96 -6.29
N ASP A 265 6.34 1.48 -7.40
CA ASP A 265 6.95 0.15 -7.52
C ASP A 265 5.97 -0.98 -7.15
N LEU A 266 6.39 -1.89 -6.26
CA LEU A 266 5.59 -2.99 -5.73
C LEU A 266 4.62 -2.55 -4.62
N ASN A 267 4.62 -1.27 -4.23
CA ASN A 267 3.91 -0.78 -3.07
C ASN A 267 2.69 0.07 -3.45
N GLN A 268 1.60 -0.17 -2.73
CA GLN A 268 0.40 0.65 -2.73
C GLN A 268 0.27 1.39 -1.41
N ARG A 269 -0.20 2.63 -1.44
CA ARG A 269 -0.41 3.47 -0.26
C ARG A 269 -1.66 4.32 -0.42
N LEU A 270 -2.37 4.52 0.68
CA LEU A 270 -3.41 5.56 0.77
C LEU A 270 -2.73 6.88 1.11
N VAL A 271 -2.88 7.88 0.24
CA VAL A 271 -2.23 9.19 0.40
C VAL A 271 -3.23 10.33 0.37
N VAL A 272 -2.95 11.36 1.16
CA VAL A 272 -3.67 12.63 1.17
C VAL A 272 -2.67 13.79 1.05
N ALA A 273 -3.03 14.80 0.28
CA ALA A 273 -2.22 16.02 0.16
C ALA A 273 -2.18 16.76 1.51
N ALA A 274 -0.99 17.17 1.94
CA ALA A 274 -0.78 17.78 3.24
C ALA A 274 0.28 18.89 3.19
N GLN A 275 0.34 19.70 4.25
CA GLN A 275 1.48 20.54 4.55
C GLN A 275 1.89 20.34 6.01
N LEU A 276 3.20 20.17 6.26
CA LEU A 276 3.75 20.18 7.61
C LEU A 276 4.69 21.38 7.73
N ASP A 277 4.39 22.30 8.64
CA ASP A 277 5.13 23.55 8.84
C ASP A 277 5.26 24.37 7.54
N ARG A 278 4.12 24.50 6.81
CA ARG A 278 4.00 25.17 5.50
C ARG A 278 4.82 24.54 4.36
N ARG A 279 5.39 23.34 4.56
CA ARG A 279 6.05 22.57 3.50
C ARG A 279 5.07 21.57 2.92
N ALA A 280 4.83 21.65 1.60
CA ALA A 280 4.00 20.68 0.89
C ALA A 280 4.57 19.26 1.01
N THR A 281 3.71 18.29 1.29
CA THR A 281 4.04 16.88 1.50
C THR A 281 2.79 16.01 1.22
N GLN A 282 2.94 14.69 1.24
CA GLN A 282 1.82 13.76 1.31
C GLN A 282 1.83 13.05 2.66
N ALA A 283 0.65 12.91 3.25
CA ALA A 283 0.45 12.02 4.38
C ALA A 283 0.00 10.64 3.86
N ILE A 284 0.73 9.61 4.24
CA ILE A 284 0.33 8.21 4.08
C ILE A 284 -0.55 7.86 5.27
N ILE A 285 -1.74 7.31 5.02
CA ILE A 285 -2.63 6.85 6.08
C ILE A 285 -2.19 5.45 6.52
N ASP A 286 -1.70 5.34 7.75
CA ASP A 286 -1.04 4.13 8.26
C ASP A 286 -1.60 3.73 9.63
N THR A 287 -2.71 3.00 9.63
CA THR A 287 -3.32 2.50 10.87
C THR A 287 -2.45 1.47 11.62
N GLY A 288 -1.39 0.93 11.01
CA GLY A 288 -0.40 0.08 11.66
C GLY A 288 0.70 0.84 12.40
N ASN A 289 0.86 2.14 12.13
CA ASN A 289 1.76 3.02 12.88
C ASN A 289 1.05 3.60 14.11
N VAL A 290 1.51 3.27 15.31
CA VAL A 290 0.88 3.73 16.57
C VAL A 290 0.88 5.25 16.75
N ASP A 291 1.88 5.95 16.22
CA ASP A 291 2.07 7.37 16.44
C ASP A 291 1.00 8.24 15.77
N TYR A 292 0.67 9.40 16.36
CA TYR A 292 -0.29 10.32 15.74
C TYR A 292 0.23 10.80 14.37
N LEU A 293 1.46 11.29 14.34
CA LEU A 293 2.14 11.75 13.15
C LEU A 293 3.62 11.39 13.22
N THR A 294 4.15 10.79 12.15
CA THR A 294 5.58 10.53 11.98
C THR A 294 6.08 11.22 10.72
N ALA A 295 7.19 11.95 10.81
CA ALA A 295 7.76 12.67 9.68
C ALA A 295 9.04 11.98 9.16
N SER A 296 9.28 12.04 7.84
CA SER A 296 10.51 11.52 7.23
C SER A 296 11.69 12.49 7.31
N SER A 297 11.47 13.69 7.84
CA SER A 297 12.50 14.70 8.06
C SER A 297 12.30 15.35 9.42
N PRO A 298 13.38 15.81 10.08
CA PRO A 298 13.23 16.55 11.32
C PRO A 298 12.45 17.84 11.06
N GLY A 299 11.72 18.28 12.08
CA GLY A 299 11.18 19.63 12.10
C GLY A 299 12.30 20.65 12.02
N ARG A 300 11.96 21.89 11.62
CA ARG A 300 12.84 22.99 11.97
C ARG A 300 12.92 22.99 13.50
N GLN A 301 14.14 22.89 14.06
CA GLN A 301 14.34 23.29 15.44
C GLN A 301 13.89 24.74 15.50
N VAL A 302 12.68 24.98 15.97
CA VAL A 302 12.26 26.31 16.33
C VAL A 302 13.08 26.61 17.57
N SER A 303 14.23 27.28 17.39
CA SER A 303 14.80 28.08 18.47
C SER A 303 13.64 28.87 19.05
N VAL A 304 13.42 28.68 20.33
CA VAL A 304 12.20 28.89 21.12
C VAL A 304 11.83 30.38 21.25
N VAL A 305 11.78 31.14 20.16
CA VAL A 305 11.64 32.61 20.26
C VAL A 305 10.64 33.22 19.28
N GLN A 306 10.12 32.53 18.25
CA GLN A 306 9.26 33.19 17.24
C GLN A 306 7.99 32.44 16.78
N ALA A 307 7.39 31.62 17.65
CA ALA A 307 5.97 31.27 17.51
C ALA A 307 5.23 31.82 18.72
N LEU A 308 4.25 32.68 18.46
CA LEU A 308 3.56 33.53 19.42
C LEU A 308 3.03 32.75 20.63
N THR A 309 3.33 33.29 21.82
CA THR A 309 2.97 32.89 23.20
C THR A 309 3.82 31.79 23.88
N PRO A 310 4.50 32.08 25.02
CA PRO A 310 5.60 31.26 25.55
C PRO A 310 5.14 30.27 26.63
N GLY A 311 5.50 29.00 26.47
CA GLY A 311 5.23 27.98 27.48
C GLY A 311 5.76 26.60 27.11
N GLY A 312 7.09 26.43 27.12
CA GLY A 312 7.74 25.13 27.39
C GLY A 312 7.98 24.20 26.20
N SER A 313 8.92 24.56 25.32
CA SER A 313 9.58 23.56 24.48
C SER A 313 10.49 22.66 25.34
N ASN A 314 10.01 21.47 25.68
CA ASN A 314 10.88 20.45 26.28
C ASN A 314 11.51 19.62 25.17
N VAL A 315 12.72 19.99 24.75
CA VAL A 315 13.63 19.06 24.10
C VAL A 315 14.06 18.04 25.16
N TYR A 316 13.23 17.04 25.40
CA TYR A 316 13.47 16.02 26.41
C TYR A 316 14.49 15.01 25.85
N THR A 317 15.78 15.28 26.00
CA THR A 317 16.88 14.33 25.74
C THR A 317 17.01 13.37 26.91
N GLY A 318 16.01 12.51 27.11
CA GLY A 318 16.17 11.31 27.94
C GLY A 318 16.94 10.26 27.16
N ASN A 319 18.03 9.75 27.73
CA ASN A 319 19.08 8.91 27.12
C ASN A 319 18.68 7.56 26.48
N ASN A 320 17.41 7.31 26.11
CA ASN A 320 16.94 6.02 25.59
C ASN A 320 15.87 6.09 24.48
N LYS A 321 15.66 7.23 23.81
CA LYS A 321 14.63 7.32 22.75
C LYS A 321 15.22 7.29 21.34
N ARG A 322 14.83 6.30 20.54
CA ARG A 322 15.15 6.14 19.09
C ARG A 322 14.51 7.22 18.18
N PHE A 323 13.91 8.27 18.75
CA PHE A 323 13.21 9.32 18.01
C PHE A 323 13.36 10.70 18.65
N GLN A 324 13.15 11.72 17.84
CA GLN A 324 13.03 13.12 18.21
C GLN A 324 11.56 13.54 18.14
N ARG A 325 11.12 14.43 19.02
CA ARG A 325 9.76 15.00 19.02
C ARG A 325 9.82 16.46 18.60
N PHE A 326 8.81 16.87 17.84
CA PHE A 326 8.63 18.23 17.36
C PHE A 326 7.18 18.63 17.49
N ASP A 327 6.95 19.90 17.79
CA ASP A 327 5.63 20.51 17.64
C ASP A 327 5.60 21.26 16.29
N GLY A 328 4.47 21.21 15.61
CA GLY A 328 4.31 21.82 14.31
C GLY A 328 2.85 22.05 13.95
N VAL A 329 2.66 22.50 12.72
CA VAL A 329 1.33 22.76 12.17
C VAL A 329 1.09 21.86 10.97
N LEU A 330 0.12 20.96 11.11
CA LEU A 330 -0.38 20.12 10.03
C LEU A 330 -1.57 20.82 9.37
N ALA A 331 -1.47 21.03 8.06
CA ALA A 331 -2.61 21.39 7.23
C ALA A 331 -2.96 20.20 6.33
N LEU A 332 -4.19 19.72 6.46
CA LEU A 332 -4.87 18.86 5.49
C LEU A 332 -5.87 19.72 4.73
N GLN A 333 -6.31 19.33 3.54
CA GLN A 333 -7.23 20.16 2.75
C GLN A 333 -8.41 20.66 3.62
N GLY A 334 -8.55 21.99 3.73
CA GLY A 334 -9.60 22.65 4.53
C GLY A 334 -9.38 22.70 6.06
N ASN A 335 -8.36 22.05 6.63
CA ASN A 335 -8.16 21.95 8.08
C ASN A 335 -6.71 22.18 8.50
N THR A 336 -6.49 23.10 9.44
CA THR A 336 -5.18 23.36 10.05
C THR A 336 -5.23 23.04 11.54
N MET A 337 -4.21 22.35 12.05
CA MET A 337 -4.12 21.97 13.46
C MET A 337 -2.69 21.97 13.98
N ALA A 338 -2.53 22.33 15.25
CA ALA A 338 -1.29 22.11 15.98
C ALA A 338 -1.14 20.61 16.27
N VAL A 339 0.05 20.08 16.05
CA VAL A 339 0.35 18.65 16.21
C VAL A 339 1.72 18.46 16.84
N THR A 340 1.86 17.39 17.62
CA THR A 340 3.18 16.86 17.99
C THR A 340 3.47 15.66 17.09
N TYR A 341 4.65 15.63 16.47
CA TYR A 341 5.08 14.54 15.62
C TYR A 341 6.44 13.99 16.03
N LYS A 342 6.68 12.74 15.65
CA LYS A 342 7.97 12.08 15.85
C LYS A 342 8.76 12.04 14.55
N TYR A 343 10.07 12.14 14.67
CA TYR A 343 11.04 11.84 13.62
C TYR A 343 11.97 10.77 14.15
N TYR A 344 12.17 9.69 13.40
CA TYR A 344 13.04 8.59 13.77
C TYR A 344 14.31 8.65 12.91
N PRO A 345 15.46 9.10 13.46
CA PRO A 345 16.70 9.16 12.68
C PRO A 345 17.07 7.79 12.11
N GLY A 346 17.37 7.74 10.80
CA GLY A 346 17.76 6.52 10.09
C GLY A 346 16.59 5.64 9.62
N PHE A 347 15.35 6.04 9.84
CA PHE A 347 14.16 5.33 9.39
C PHE A 347 13.74 5.91 8.05
N THR A 348 13.41 5.04 7.09
CA THR A 348 13.03 5.47 5.75
C THR A 348 11.51 5.38 5.62
N ILE A 349 10.87 6.54 5.60
CA ILE A 349 9.53 6.66 5.02
C ILE A 349 9.74 6.86 3.53
N PRO A 350 9.25 5.96 2.66
CA PRO A 350 9.45 6.10 1.23
C PRO A 350 8.93 7.48 0.79
N PRO A 351 9.71 8.23 0.00
CA PRO A 351 9.31 9.55 -0.46
C PRO A 351 8.05 9.42 -1.31
N SER A 352 7.19 10.44 -1.22
CA SER A 352 5.93 10.52 -1.94
C SER A 352 6.10 11.33 -3.22
N LEU A 353 5.24 11.09 -4.21
CA LEU A 353 5.31 11.80 -5.49
C LEU A 353 4.23 12.90 -5.55
N ILE A 354 4.63 14.17 -5.68
CA ILE A 354 3.73 15.31 -5.92
C ILE A 354 4.20 16.03 -7.18
N GLY A 355 3.30 16.20 -8.17
CA GLY A 355 3.63 16.92 -9.40
C GLY A 355 4.83 16.34 -10.16
N GLY A 356 5.07 15.02 -10.03
CA GLY A 356 6.22 14.34 -10.64
C GLY A 356 7.53 14.48 -9.86
N GLN A 357 7.53 15.08 -8.67
CA GLN A 357 8.71 15.23 -7.83
C GLN A 357 8.58 14.46 -6.52
N TYR A 358 9.67 13.80 -6.12
CA TYR A 358 9.74 13.13 -4.82
C TYR A 358 9.85 14.17 -3.70
N VAL A 359 8.89 14.13 -2.78
CA VAL A 359 8.89 14.95 -1.56
C VAL A 359 8.91 14.05 -0.31
N PRO A 360 9.52 14.52 0.80
CA PRO A 360 9.42 13.85 2.09
C PRO A 360 7.97 13.52 2.45
N SER A 361 7.70 12.31 2.93
CA SER A 361 6.36 11.86 3.35
C SER A 361 6.17 12.01 4.86
N ILE A 362 4.91 12.06 5.29
CA ILE A 362 4.53 11.88 6.69
C ILE A 362 3.60 10.66 6.81
N LEU A 363 3.59 10.00 7.97
CA LEU A 363 2.62 8.95 8.29
C LEU A 363 1.59 9.50 9.27
N LEU A 364 0.32 9.47 8.89
CA LEU A 364 -0.79 9.73 9.81
C LEU A 364 -1.22 8.39 10.41
N GLY A 365 -0.87 8.16 11.68
CA GLY A 365 -1.01 6.85 12.31
C GLY A 365 -2.29 6.67 13.13
N TRP A 366 -2.37 5.54 13.84
CA TRP A 366 -3.57 5.11 14.56
C TRP A 366 -4.08 6.14 15.57
N HIS A 367 -3.19 6.79 16.33
CA HIS A 367 -3.61 7.82 17.28
C HIS A 367 -4.29 9.04 16.63
N ALA A 368 -4.16 9.24 15.31
CA ALA A 368 -4.89 10.29 14.60
C ALA A 368 -6.39 9.99 14.50
N PHE A 369 -6.82 8.73 14.57
CA PHE A 369 -8.22 8.34 14.46
C PHE A 369 -9.09 8.77 15.67
N LYS A 370 -8.48 9.40 16.68
CA LYS A 370 -9.21 10.14 17.71
C LYS A 370 -9.85 11.43 17.16
N ASP A 371 -9.23 12.03 16.15
CA ASP A 371 -9.63 13.31 15.53
C ASP A 371 -10.15 13.12 14.10
N PHE A 372 -9.97 11.92 13.52
CA PHE A 372 -10.33 11.61 12.14
C PHE A 372 -11.07 10.28 12.00
N GLU A 373 -11.90 10.22 10.97
CA GLU A 373 -12.45 8.98 10.43
C GLU A 373 -12.06 8.83 8.96
N LEU A 374 -11.89 7.59 8.53
CA LEU A 374 -11.49 7.23 7.17
C LEU A 374 -12.65 6.55 6.46
N ASN A 375 -13.13 7.14 5.37
CA ASN A 375 -14.11 6.54 4.47
C ASN A 375 -13.39 6.07 3.20
N LEU A 376 -13.40 4.77 2.92
CA LEU A 376 -12.79 4.18 1.73
C LEU A 376 -13.88 3.73 0.75
N ASP A 377 -13.82 4.28 -0.45
CA ASP A 377 -14.59 3.85 -1.61
C ASP A 377 -13.64 3.93 -2.81
N LEU A 378 -12.79 2.90 -2.92
CA LEU A 378 -11.70 2.87 -3.88
C LEU A 378 -12.23 2.65 -5.30
N ASP A 379 -13.27 1.81 -5.45
CA ASP A 379 -13.88 1.50 -6.74
C ASP A 379 -14.55 2.73 -7.36
N SER A 380 -15.22 3.56 -6.56
CA SER A 380 -15.83 4.79 -7.06
C SER A 380 -14.87 6.00 -7.05
N GLY A 381 -13.66 5.84 -6.51
CA GLY A 381 -12.71 6.94 -6.29
C GLY A 381 -13.19 8.02 -5.30
N ARG A 382 -14.14 7.72 -4.41
CA ARG A 382 -14.72 8.68 -3.43
C ARG A 382 -14.21 8.47 -2.00
N SER A 383 -12.94 8.09 -1.88
CA SER A 383 -12.29 7.89 -0.58
C SER A 383 -11.92 9.22 0.06
N CYS A 384 -12.17 9.36 1.36
CA CYS A 384 -12.05 10.61 2.10
C CYS A 384 -11.56 10.39 3.54
N LEU A 385 -10.66 11.26 3.98
CA LEU A 385 -10.35 11.45 5.39
C LEU A 385 -11.18 12.63 5.90
N ASN A 386 -11.97 12.41 6.94
CA ASN A 386 -12.84 13.43 7.52
C ASN A 386 -12.44 13.70 8.96
N LYS A 387 -12.47 14.96 9.37
CA LYS A 387 -12.29 15.35 10.76
C LYS A 387 -13.58 15.10 11.54
N ILE A 388 -13.47 14.54 12.74
CA ILE A 388 -14.61 14.24 13.62
C ILE A 388 -15.14 15.52 14.26
#